data_AF-A0A838FC23-F1
#
_entry.id   AF-A0A838FC23-F1
#
_cell.length_a   1.000
_cell.length_b   1.000
_cell.length_c   1.000
_cell.angle_alpha   90.00
_cell.angle_beta   90.00
_cell.angle_gamma   90.00
#
_symmetry.space_group_name_H-M   'P 1'
#
loop_
_entity.id
_entity.type
_entity.pdbx_description
1 polymer ?
#
loop_
_entity_poly.entity_id
_entity_poly.type
_entity_poly.pdbx_seq_one_letter_code
_entity_poly.pdbx_strand_id
1 'polypeptide(L)'
;MKTFHRTVVFSTLLLCSCGANSSDSDLKYVFSHNSTSDIKSKINGASIVAPSHPVDDAAFRQLASHHVNFICLLPFAYVREGNPEVFYNKFFQWWGEKPEGIAECIRMAKLHNMSVMVKPQLWISDGLYTGDLKFANDEEWQVFEQTYYTYLLTMLTVADSMDADWFCVGTELGQFVKNRSSFWSSFIDSARKHFSGRLTYAENWDNYESFPHWNKLDAIGINAYFPLSDSLTPS
;
A
#
# COMPACT_ATOMS: atom_id res chain seq x y z
N MET A 1 -46.27 11.94 -6.69
CA MET A 1 -46.00 12.61 -7.97
C MET A 1 -45.80 14.11 -7.72
N LYS A 2 -44.56 14.56 -7.52
CA LYS A 2 -44.20 15.97 -7.48
C LYS A 2 -42.80 16.13 -8.08
N THR A 3 -42.80 16.67 -9.28
CA THR A 3 -41.66 16.99 -10.14
C THR A 3 -40.93 18.20 -9.57
N PHE A 4 -39.61 18.12 -9.37
CA PHE A 4 -38.78 19.29 -9.11
C PHE A 4 -37.81 19.48 -10.26
N HIS A 5 -38.00 20.57 -11.01
CA HIS A 5 -37.13 20.99 -12.10
C HIS A 5 -35.80 21.53 -11.53
N ARG A 6 -34.67 20.99 -12.00
CA ARG A 6 -33.35 21.58 -11.81
C ARG A 6 -33.03 22.45 -13.03
N THR A 7 -33.11 23.76 -12.86
CA THR A 7 -32.58 24.74 -13.81
C THR A 7 -31.06 24.74 -13.68
N VAL A 8 -30.37 24.44 -14.79
CA VAL A 8 -28.93 24.61 -14.94
C VAL A 8 -28.68 26.07 -15.36
N VAL A 9 -27.84 26.79 -14.61
CA VAL A 9 -27.31 28.09 -15.03
C VAL A 9 -25.80 28.00 -15.04
N PHE A 10 -25.21 28.10 -16.24
CA PHE A 10 -23.81 28.41 -16.43
C PHE A 10 -23.62 29.91 -16.22
N SER A 11 -22.66 30.30 -15.39
CA SER A 11 -22.11 31.66 -15.41
C SER A 11 -20.61 31.60 -15.14
N THR A 12 -19.86 31.84 -16.20
CA THR A 12 -18.46 32.21 -16.16
C THR A 12 -18.38 33.66 -15.70
N LEU A 13 -17.70 33.92 -14.58
CA LEU A 13 -17.28 35.28 -14.22
C LEU A 13 -15.84 35.25 -13.68
N LEU A 14 -14.91 35.78 -14.46
CA LEU A 14 -13.60 36.24 -14.01
C LEU A 14 -13.79 37.62 -13.38
N LEU A 15 -13.28 37.85 -12.15
CA LEU A 15 -12.83 39.16 -11.70
C LEU A 15 -11.80 39.00 -10.55
N CYS A 16 -10.63 39.61 -10.73
CA CYS A 16 -9.63 39.86 -9.70
C CYS A 16 -9.98 41.13 -8.90
N SER A 17 -9.79 41.13 -7.58
CA SER A 17 -9.33 42.30 -6.80
C SER A 17 -8.98 41.94 -5.36
N CYS A 18 -7.95 42.59 -4.82
CA CYS A 18 -7.46 42.53 -3.44
C CYS A 18 -8.20 43.54 -2.52
N GLY A 19 -8.37 43.23 -1.23
CA GLY A 19 -8.51 44.25 -0.17
C GLY A 19 -9.49 43.97 0.98
N ALA A 20 -8.91 43.58 2.13
CA ALA A 20 -9.25 43.84 3.54
C ALA A 20 -10.65 43.55 4.16
N ASN A 21 -10.60 42.64 5.14
CA ASN A 21 -11.30 42.56 6.45
C ASN A 21 -12.83 42.64 6.56
N SER A 22 -13.44 41.50 6.85
CA SER A 22 -14.41 41.35 7.96
C SER A 22 -14.41 39.90 8.46
N SER A 23 -14.41 39.78 9.78
CA SER A 23 -14.39 38.55 10.58
C SER A 23 -15.64 37.69 10.40
N ASP A 24 -15.46 36.42 10.07
CA ASP A 24 -16.30 35.35 10.61
C ASP A 24 -15.51 34.04 10.63
N SER A 25 -15.49 33.42 11.81
CA SER A 25 -14.69 32.24 12.13
C SER A 25 -15.45 30.98 11.74
N ASP A 26 -15.17 30.48 10.54
CA ASP A 26 -15.45 29.10 10.16
C ASP A 26 -14.15 28.43 9.73
N LEU A 27 -13.82 27.33 10.39
CA LEU A 27 -12.66 26.47 10.14
C LEU A 27 -12.63 26.02 8.67
N LYS A 28 -11.98 26.80 7.82
CA LYS A 28 -11.58 26.36 6.48
C LYS A 28 -10.42 25.39 6.65
N TYR A 29 -10.70 24.10 6.46
CA TYR A 29 -9.68 23.11 6.14
C TYR A 29 -8.97 23.59 4.87
N VAL A 30 -7.83 24.28 5.04
CA VAL A 30 -6.96 24.64 3.94
C VAL A 30 -6.24 23.35 3.54
N PHE A 31 -6.84 22.60 2.61
CA PHE A 31 -6.10 21.61 1.84
C PHE A 31 -5.07 22.39 1.02
N SER A 32 -3.86 22.48 1.56
CA SER A 32 -2.66 22.83 0.79
C SER A 32 -2.63 21.89 -0.41
N HIS A 33 -2.97 22.41 -1.59
CA HIS A 33 -2.78 21.72 -2.86
C HIS A 33 -1.27 21.63 -3.12
N ASN A 34 -0.61 20.71 -2.41
CA ASN A 34 0.65 20.18 -2.89
C ASN A 34 0.32 19.28 -4.07
N SER A 35 0.55 19.85 -5.26
CA SER A 35 0.74 19.18 -6.55
C SER A 35 0.46 17.68 -6.53
N THR A 36 -0.81 17.32 -6.72
CA THR A 36 -1.22 15.99 -7.20
C THR A 36 -0.67 15.84 -8.61
N SER A 37 0.61 15.49 -8.74
CA SER A 37 1.18 15.05 -10.00
C SER A 37 0.57 13.68 -10.32
N ASP A 38 -0.59 13.71 -10.98
CA ASP A 38 -0.98 12.73 -11.98
C ASP A 38 -0.77 11.24 -11.62
N ILE A 39 -1.74 10.64 -10.92
CA ILE A 39 -2.22 9.33 -11.38
C ILE A 39 -3.08 9.61 -12.63
N LYS A 40 -2.50 10.16 -13.71
CA LYS A 40 -3.26 10.45 -14.94
C LYS A 40 -3.39 9.23 -15.85
N SER A 41 -2.51 8.24 -15.71
CA SER A 41 -2.58 7.00 -16.47
C SER A 41 -3.33 5.92 -15.67
N LYS A 42 -4.23 5.20 -16.36
CA LYS A 42 -4.90 4.02 -15.82
C LYS A 42 -3.86 2.96 -15.45
N ILE A 43 -3.94 2.43 -14.24
CA ILE A 43 -3.14 1.29 -13.77
C ILE A 43 -3.78 0.00 -14.32
N ASN A 44 -3.06 -0.70 -15.20
CA ASN A 44 -3.35 -2.07 -15.60
C ASN A 44 -2.35 -2.96 -14.85
N GLY A 45 -2.72 -3.29 -13.60
CA GLY A 45 -1.83 -3.93 -12.64
C GLY A 45 -1.85 -5.46 -12.67
N ALA A 46 -0.71 -6.08 -12.39
CA ALA A 46 -0.62 -7.51 -12.07
C ALA A 46 0.24 -7.73 -10.81
N SER A 47 -0.19 -8.62 -9.92
CA SER A 47 0.64 -9.05 -8.78
C SER A 47 1.50 -10.24 -9.18
N ILE A 48 2.78 -10.18 -8.86
CA ILE A 48 3.73 -11.27 -9.08
C ILE A 48 4.04 -11.89 -7.72
N VAL A 49 3.57 -13.12 -7.52
CA VAL A 49 4.01 -13.94 -6.39
C VAL A 49 5.49 -14.23 -6.57
N ALA A 50 6.24 -14.12 -5.48
CA ALA A 50 7.69 -14.25 -5.49
C ALA A 50 8.14 -15.57 -6.18
N PRO A 51 8.95 -15.52 -7.24
CA PRO A 51 9.46 -16.72 -7.90
C PRO A 51 10.54 -17.41 -7.06
N SER A 52 10.58 -18.75 -7.08
CA SER A 52 11.60 -19.53 -6.35
C SER A 52 13.00 -19.45 -6.96
N HIS A 53 13.14 -18.97 -8.20
CA HIS A 53 14.39 -18.83 -8.94
C HIS A 53 14.42 -17.49 -9.69
N PRO A 54 15.62 -17.04 -10.14
CA PRO A 54 15.74 -15.87 -11.00
C PRO A 54 14.79 -15.93 -12.20
N VAL A 55 14.05 -14.84 -12.41
CA VAL A 55 13.15 -14.68 -13.55
C VAL A 55 13.92 -14.20 -14.78
N ASP A 56 13.50 -14.68 -15.94
CA ASP A 56 14.03 -14.22 -17.21
C ASP A 56 13.14 -13.13 -17.84
N ASP A 57 13.62 -12.59 -18.95
CA ASP A 57 12.94 -11.55 -19.72
C ASP A 57 11.60 -12.02 -20.31
N ALA A 58 11.42 -13.34 -20.51
CA ALA A 58 10.22 -13.87 -21.15
C ALA A 58 8.96 -13.62 -20.30
N ALA A 59 9.06 -13.74 -18.98
CA ALA A 59 7.95 -13.46 -18.07
C ALA A 59 7.44 -12.01 -18.20
N PHE A 60 8.34 -11.03 -18.26
CA PHE A 60 7.97 -9.62 -18.36
C PHE A 60 7.47 -9.24 -19.76
N ARG A 61 8.02 -9.85 -20.82
CA ARG A 61 7.45 -9.71 -22.18
C ARG A 61 6.03 -10.23 -22.27
N GLN A 62 5.73 -11.34 -21.60
CA GLN A 62 4.37 -11.86 -21.54
C GLN A 62 3.42 -10.90 -20.81
N LEU A 63 3.84 -10.32 -19.68
CA LEU A 63 3.05 -9.29 -19.01
C LEU A 63 2.81 -8.07 -19.93
N ALA A 64 3.84 -7.61 -20.63
CA ALA A 64 3.74 -6.49 -21.55
C ALA A 64 2.78 -6.76 -22.73
N SER A 65 2.77 -7.99 -23.26
CA SER A 65 1.84 -8.38 -24.34
C SER A 65 0.38 -8.40 -23.91
N HIS A 66 0.12 -8.48 -22.60
CA HIS A 66 -1.20 -8.33 -21.98
C HIS A 66 -1.51 -6.89 -21.52
N HIS A 67 -0.71 -5.91 -21.96
CA HIS A 67 -0.87 -4.49 -21.62
C HIS A 67 -0.77 -4.19 -20.11
N VAL A 68 -0.07 -5.03 -19.35
CA VAL A 68 0.32 -4.74 -17.98
C VAL A 68 1.33 -3.60 -18.00
N ASN A 69 1.03 -2.52 -17.27
CA ASN A 69 1.90 -1.34 -17.14
C ASN A 69 2.36 -1.10 -15.70
N PHE A 70 1.92 -1.96 -14.78
CA PHE A 70 2.21 -1.83 -13.37
C PHE A 70 2.30 -3.23 -12.75
N ILE A 71 3.32 -3.48 -11.94
CA ILE A 71 3.43 -4.75 -11.21
C ILE A 71 3.50 -4.53 -9.71
N CYS A 72 2.94 -5.46 -8.96
CA CYS A 72 3.06 -5.52 -7.50
C CYS A 72 3.91 -6.73 -7.12
N LEU A 73 5.09 -6.49 -6.56
CA LEU A 73 5.98 -7.51 -6.04
C LEU A 73 5.66 -7.81 -4.58
N LEU A 74 5.56 -9.09 -4.24
CA LEU A 74 5.06 -9.55 -2.94
C LEU A 74 6.17 -10.29 -2.16
N PRO A 75 7.17 -9.61 -1.60
CA PRO A 75 8.13 -10.30 -0.73
C PRO A 75 7.40 -10.75 0.53
N PHE A 76 7.36 -12.05 0.79
CA PHE A 76 6.82 -12.58 2.05
C PHE A 76 7.89 -12.65 3.13
N ALA A 77 7.51 -12.30 4.36
CA ALA A 77 8.21 -12.67 5.58
C ALA A 77 7.32 -13.61 6.40
N TYR A 78 7.92 -14.41 7.26
CA TYR A 78 7.24 -15.46 7.98
C TYR A 78 7.12 -15.14 9.47
N VAL A 79 5.98 -15.46 10.05
CA VAL A 79 5.72 -15.39 11.49
C VAL A 79 5.20 -16.75 11.92
N ARG A 80 5.75 -17.29 13.01
CA ARG A 80 5.27 -18.56 13.57
C ARG A 80 4.23 -18.29 14.64
N GLU A 81 3.24 -19.17 14.76
CA GLU A 81 2.28 -19.07 15.86
C GLU A 81 3.01 -19.09 17.21
N GLY A 82 2.64 -18.16 18.10
CA GLY A 82 3.27 -18.01 19.42
C GLY A 82 4.70 -17.45 19.40
N ASN A 83 5.23 -17.04 18.24
CA ASN A 83 6.54 -16.39 18.15
C ASN A 83 6.39 -14.96 17.58
N PRO A 84 6.80 -13.92 18.34
CA PRO A 84 6.70 -12.54 17.88
C PRO A 84 7.75 -12.15 16.83
N GLU A 85 8.70 -13.00 16.47
CA GLU A 85 9.72 -12.64 15.49
C GLU A 85 9.22 -12.75 14.04
N VAL A 86 9.54 -11.72 13.24
CA VAL A 86 9.42 -11.74 11.78
C VAL A 86 10.69 -12.31 11.15
N PHE A 87 10.57 -13.46 10.48
CA PHE A 87 11.65 -14.12 9.77
C PHE A 87 11.64 -13.75 8.28
N TYR A 88 12.69 -13.09 7.82
CA TYR A 88 12.89 -12.77 6.40
C TYR A 88 14.36 -12.96 5.99
N ASN A 89 14.62 -12.92 4.68
CA ASN A 89 15.91 -13.18 4.05
C ASN A 89 16.58 -14.48 4.53
N LYS A 90 15.83 -15.58 4.62
CA LYS A 90 16.35 -16.89 5.04
C LYS A 90 16.70 -17.76 3.85
N PHE A 91 17.61 -18.72 4.06
CA PHE A 91 18.10 -19.61 2.99
C PHE A 91 17.00 -20.47 2.34
N PHE A 92 15.92 -20.76 3.06
CA PHE A 92 14.78 -21.55 2.57
C PHE A 92 13.75 -20.73 1.80
N GLN A 93 13.84 -19.39 1.85
CA GLN A 93 12.90 -18.53 1.18
C GLN A 93 13.11 -18.54 -0.32
N TRP A 94 12.01 -18.31 -1.03
CA TRP A 94 12.05 -18.17 -2.47
C TRP A 94 12.92 -16.98 -2.85
N TRP A 95 13.65 -17.12 -3.95
CA TRP A 95 14.57 -16.09 -4.42
C TRP A 95 13.90 -14.72 -4.53
N GLY A 96 12.69 -14.67 -5.09
CA GLY A 96 11.90 -13.45 -5.26
C GLY A 96 11.34 -12.83 -3.99
N GLU A 97 11.46 -13.49 -2.82
CA GLU A 97 11.07 -12.91 -1.53
C GLU A 97 12.22 -12.13 -0.90
N LYS A 98 13.45 -12.39 -1.36
CA LYS A 98 14.67 -11.84 -0.80
C LYS A 98 15.02 -10.50 -1.46
N PRO A 99 15.81 -9.64 -0.77
CA PRO A 99 16.23 -8.35 -1.30
C PRO A 99 16.77 -8.40 -2.73
N GLU A 100 17.63 -9.38 -3.04
CA GLU A 100 18.22 -9.54 -4.37
C GLU A 100 17.20 -9.91 -5.45
N GLY A 101 16.19 -10.71 -5.11
CA GLY A 101 15.15 -11.12 -6.05
C GLY A 101 14.18 -9.99 -6.34
N ILE A 102 13.80 -9.23 -5.31
CA ILE A 102 12.99 -8.01 -5.48
C ILE A 102 13.72 -6.98 -6.33
N ALA A 103 15.01 -6.73 -6.06
CA ALA A 103 15.80 -5.79 -6.84
C ALA A 103 15.83 -6.18 -8.33
N GLU A 104 16.09 -7.45 -8.63
CA GLU A 104 16.14 -7.94 -10.00
C GLU A 104 14.76 -7.88 -10.69
N CYS A 105 13.68 -8.21 -9.96
CA CYS A 105 12.33 -8.08 -10.50
C CYS A 105 11.95 -6.62 -10.80
N ILE A 106 12.35 -5.66 -9.95
CA ILE A 106 12.17 -4.22 -10.22
C ILE A 106 12.93 -3.83 -11.48
N ARG A 107 14.20 -4.22 -11.58
CA ARG A 107 15.05 -3.94 -12.75
C ARG A 107 14.42 -4.44 -14.04
N MET A 108 13.93 -5.69 -14.03
CA MET A 108 13.30 -6.31 -15.20
C MET A 108 11.99 -5.61 -15.56
N ALA A 109 11.14 -5.28 -14.60
CA ALA A 109 9.90 -4.55 -14.85
C ALA A 109 10.15 -3.18 -15.50
N LYS A 110 11.16 -2.45 -15.01
CA LYS A 110 11.57 -1.16 -15.55
C LYS A 110 12.06 -1.25 -16.99
N LEU A 111 12.79 -2.30 -17.36
CA LEU A 111 13.18 -2.54 -18.76
C LEU A 111 11.98 -2.67 -19.71
N HIS A 112 10.82 -3.10 -19.19
CA HIS A 112 9.56 -3.22 -19.92
C HIS A 112 8.62 -2.01 -19.71
N ASN A 113 9.15 -0.89 -19.21
CA ASN A 113 8.40 0.35 -18.94
C ASN A 113 7.20 0.15 -18.00
N MET A 114 7.30 -0.78 -17.05
CA MET A 114 6.29 -0.99 -16.02
C MET A 114 6.65 -0.23 -14.75
N SER A 115 5.66 0.43 -14.15
CA SER A 115 5.77 0.92 -12.78
C SER A 115 5.74 -0.23 -11.78
N VAL A 116 6.37 -0.06 -10.63
CA VAL A 116 6.52 -1.13 -9.63
C VAL A 116 6.05 -0.68 -8.26
N MET A 117 5.22 -1.50 -7.62
CA MET A 117 4.97 -1.48 -6.19
C MET A 117 5.69 -2.63 -5.51
N VAL A 118 6.40 -2.35 -4.41
CA VAL A 118 6.83 -3.38 -3.47
C VAL A 118 5.81 -3.44 -2.33
N LYS A 119 5.17 -4.60 -2.15
CA LYS A 119 4.17 -4.84 -1.10
C LYS A 119 4.63 -5.99 -0.20
N PRO A 120 5.46 -5.70 0.82
CA PRO A 120 5.81 -6.65 1.87
C PRO A 120 4.57 -7.27 2.51
N GLN A 121 4.57 -8.59 2.65
CA GLN A 121 3.47 -9.35 3.25
C GLN A 121 3.97 -10.30 4.32
N LEU A 122 3.09 -10.67 5.24
CA LEU A 122 3.35 -11.67 6.26
C LEU A 122 2.64 -12.97 5.90
N TRP A 123 3.36 -14.08 6.06
CA TRP A 123 2.81 -15.42 6.08
C TRP A 123 2.86 -15.93 7.51
N ILE A 124 1.69 -16.13 8.12
CA ILE A 124 1.59 -16.72 9.45
C ILE A 124 1.44 -18.23 9.31
N SER A 125 2.14 -19.00 10.15
CA SER A 125 2.00 -20.46 10.20
C SER A 125 0.53 -20.91 10.26
N ASP A 126 0.26 -22.06 9.66
CA ASP A 126 -1.07 -22.70 9.62
C ASP A 126 -2.18 -21.89 8.91
N GLY A 127 -1.80 -20.87 8.13
CA GLY A 127 -2.72 -20.10 7.30
C GLY A 127 -3.61 -19.15 8.09
N LEU A 128 -3.19 -18.79 9.32
CA LEU A 128 -3.89 -17.79 10.12
C LEU A 128 -3.98 -16.47 9.34
N TYR A 129 -5.18 -15.89 9.32
CA TYR A 129 -5.41 -14.59 8.74
C TYR A 129 -4.58 -13.52 9.46
N THR A 130 -3.83 -12.71 8.70
CA THR A 130 -2.94 -11.67 9.25
C THR A 130 -3.66 -10.60 10.04
N GLY A 131 -4.93 -10.34 9.71
CA GLY A 131 -5.74 -9.37 10.42
C GLY A 131 -5.99 -9.75 11.88
N ASP A 132 -5.91 -11.04 12.22
CA ASP A 132 -6.13 -11.58 13.57
C ASP A 132 -4.85 -11.74 14.40
N LEU A 133 -3.69 -11.38 13.83
CA LEU A 133 -2.40 -11.48 14.51
C LEU A 133 -2.40 -10.66 15.82
N LYS A 134 -2.15 -11.35 16.93
CA LYS A 134 -2.11 -10.77 18.27
C LYS A 134 -1.07 -11.48 19.13
N PHE A 135 -0.52 -10.73 20.08
CA PHE A 135 0.43 -11.22 21.08
C PHE A 135 -0.13 -11.04 22.49
N ALA A 136 0.38 -11.85 23.43
CA ALA A 136 -0.19 -11.97 24.76
C ALA A 136 0.14 -10.78 25.67
N ASN A 137 1.29 -10.14 25.46
CA ASN A 137 1.83 -9.09 26.31
C ASN A 137 2.61 -8.04 25.49
N ASP A 138 2.95 -6.92 26.13
CA ASP A 138 3.61 -5.80 25.49
C ASP A 138 5.04 -6.13 25.04
N GLU A 139 5.73 -7.01 25.76
CA GLU A 139 7.09 -7.42 25.43
C GLU A 139 7.14 -8.17 24.09
N GLU A 140 6.21 -9.11 23.86
CA GLU A 140 6.06 -9.81 22.58
C GLU A 140 5.73 -8.83 21.44
N TRP A 141 4.83 -7.88 21.69
CA TRP A 141 4.52 -6.85 20.70
C TRP A 141 5.74 -6.01 20.34
N GLN A 142 6.57 -5.62 21.30
CA GLN A 142 7.80 -4.86 21.03
C GLN A 142 8.79 -5.66 20.18
N VAL A 143 8.93 -6.97 20.43
CA VAL A 143 9.76 -7.85 19.59
C VAL A 143 9.22 -7.90 18.16
N PHE A 144 7.90 -8.04 18.01
CA PHE A 144 7.26 -8.04 16.69
C PHE A 144 7.42 -6.72 15.96
N GLU A 145 7.13 -5.60 16.61
CA GLU A 145 7.32 -4.25 16.05
C GLU A 145 8.76 -4.05 15.58
N GLN A 146 9.75 -4.41 16.41
CA GLN A 146 11.15 -4.21 16.07
C GLN A 146 11.59 -5.07 14.87
N THR A 147 11.19 -6.34 14.84
CA THR A 147 11.55 -7.26 13.75
C THR A 147 10.80 -6.92 12.46
N TYR A 148 9.52 -6.56 12.55
CA TYR A 148 8.71 -6.10 11.42
C TYR A 148 9.22 -4.77 10.85
N TYR A 149 9.59 -3.81 11.70
CA TYR A 149 10.21 -2.55 11.28
C TYR A 149 11.48 -2.79 10.47
N THR A 150 12.33 -3.70 10.96
CA THR A 150 13.61 -4.03 10.31
C THR A 150 13.38 -4.67 8.94
N TYR A 151 12.41 -5.58 8.85
CA TYR A 151 11.99 -6.19 7.59
C TYR A 151 11.47 -5.15 6.58
N LEU A 152 10.52 -4.30 7.00
CA LEU A 152 9.97 -3.26 6.14
C LEU A 152 11.05 -2.29 5.68
N LEU A 153 11.93 -1.82 6.57
CA LEU A 153 13.00 -0.90 6.21
C LEU A 153 13.99 -1.53 5.22
N THR A 154 14.25 -2.83 5.33
CA THR A 154 15.11 -3.54 4.37
C THR A 154 14.47 -3.53 2.98
N MET A 155 13.18 -3.87 2.88
CA MET A 155 12.48 -3.87 1.59
C MET A 155 12.28 -2.46 1.03
N LEU A 156 12.05 -1.47 1.91
CA LEU A 156 11.95 -0.07 1.54
C LEU A 156 13.27 0.45 0.96
N THR A 157 14.40 0.07 1.57
CA THR A 157 15.74 0.44 1.08
C THR A 157 15.99 -0.13 -0.32
N VAL A 158 15.61 -1.40 -0.57
CA VAL A 158 15.69 -1.99 -1.91
C VAL A 158 14.76 -1.27 -2.89
N ALA A 159 13.53 -0.98 -2.47
CA ALA A 159 12.56 -0.27 -3.29
C ALA A 159 13.08 1.12 -3.69
N ASP A 160 13.62 1.90 -2.76
CA ASP A 160 14.19 3.22 -3.03
C ASP A 160 15.41 3.14 -3.95
N SER A 161 16.37 2.24 -3.64
CA SER A 161 17.62 2.11 -4.39
C SER A 161 17.42 1.68 -5.85
N MET A 162 16.28 1.05 -6.15
CA MET A 162 15.89 0.59 -7.47
C MET A 162 14.82 1.48 -8.09
N ASP A 163 14.53 2.65 -7.51
CA ASP A 163 13.46 3.61 -7.79
C ASP A 163 12.11 2.97 -8.10
N ALA A 164 11.64 2.07 -7.25
CA ALA A 164 10.25 1.59 -7.32
C ALA A 164 9.28 2.78 -7.13
N ASP A 165 8.19 2.77 -7.90
CA ASP A 165 7.21 3.87 -7.90
C ASP A 165 6.39 3.92 -6.61
N TRP A 166 6.13 2.74 -6.01
CA TRP A 166 5.29 2.61 -4.82
C TRP A 166 5.86 1.63 -3.79
N PHE A 167 5.52 1.88 -2.53
CA PHE A 167 5.73 0.97 -1.42
C PHE A 167 4.46 0.87 -0.57
N CYS A 168 4.01 -0.36 -0.31
CA CYS A 168 2.88 -0.62 0.56
C CYS A 168 3.39 -0.92 1.98
N VAL A 169 3.12 -0.03 2.93
CA VAL A 169 3.71 -0.10 4.29
C VAL A 169 3.17 -1.26 5.13
N GLY A 170 2.05 -1.85 4.74
CA GLY A 170 1.45 -3.02 5.36
C GLY A 170 0.22 -3.52 4.59
N THR A 171 -0.18 -4.76 4.85
CA THR A 171 -1.33 -5.40 4.19
C THR A 171 -2.15 -6.18 5.21
N GLU A 172 -3.42 -5.81 5.42
CA GLU A 172 -4.41 -6.55 6.24
C GLU A 172 -3.92 -6.92 7.64
N LEU A 173 -3.56 -5.91 8.44
CA LEU A 173 -2.98 -6.09 9.78
C LEU A 173 -3.87 -5.46 10.86
N GLY A 174 -5.18 -5.67 10.76
CA GLY A 174 -6.22 -5.01 11.55
C GLY A 174 -5.99 -5.02 13.07
N GLN A 175 -5.74 -6.18 13.70
CA GLN A 175 -5.44 -6.23 15.14
C GLN A 175 -4.14 -5.48 15.46
N PHE A 176 -3.10 -5.56 14.63
CA PHE A 176 -1.86 -4.83 14.86
C PHE A 176 -2.07 -3.31 14.74
N VAL A 177 -2.81 -2.83 13.74
CA VAL A 177 -3.21 -1.42 13.61
C VAL A 177 -3.97 -0.94 14.84
N LYS A 178 -4.95 -1.72 15.29
CA LYS A 178 -5.78 -1.39 16.46
C LYS A 178 -4.96 -1.31 17.74
N ASN A 179 -4.09 -2.29 18.00
CA ASN A 179 -3.36 -2.39 19.26
C ASN A 179 -2.09 -1.52 19.28
N ARG A 180 -1.50 -1.22 18.11
CA ARG A 180 -0.20 -0.54 17.98
C ARG A 180 -0.24 0.60 16.98
N SER A 181 -1.26 1.45 17.06
CA SER A 181 -1.44 2.56 16.12
C SER A 181 -0.24 3.53 16.03
N SER A 182 0.49 3.73 17.14
CA SER A 182 1.68 4.60 17.17
C SER A 182 2.84 4.06 16.33
N PHE A 183 2.99 2.73 16.24
CA PHE A 183 3.98 2.09 15.37
C PHE A 183 3.77 2.53 13.92
N TRP A 184 2.54 2.44 13.42
CA TRP A 184 2.20 2.77 12.05
C TRP A 184 2.46 4.22 11.70
N SER A 185 2.02 5.16 12.55
CA SER A 185 2.32 6.59 12.36
C SER A 185 3.84 6.83 12.28
N SER A 186 4.61 6.22 13.20
CA SER A 186 6.05 6.41 13.27
C SER A 186 6.79 5.77 12.09
N PHE A 187 6.36 4.58 11.66
CA PHE A 187 6.93 3.91 10.50
C PHE A 187 6.65 4.69 9.22
N ILE A 188 5.42 5.19 9.01
CA ILE A 188 5.09 5.99 7.82
C ILE A 188 5.95 7.27 7.76
N ASP A 189 6.13 7.96 8.90
CA ASP A 189 7.00 9.14 8.97
C ASP A 189 8.46 8.80 8.68
N SER A 190 8.93 7.62 9.10
CA SER A 190 10.26 7.12 8.76
C SER A 190 10.36 6.77 7.28
N ALA A 191 9.37 6.07 6.73
CA ALA A 191 9.36 5.65 5.34
C ALA A 191 9.40 6.84 4.39
N ARG A 192 8.67 7.93 4.69
CA ARG A 192 8.73 9.19 3.93
C ARG A 192 10.10 9.84 3.87
N LYS A 193 10.96 9.60 4.86
CA LYS A 193 12.32 10.15 4.88
C LYS A 193 13.30 9.33 4.05
N HIS A 194 13.00 8.04 3.83
CA HIS A 194 13.91 7.08 3.22
C HIS A 194 13.43 6.55 1.86
N PHE A 195 12.20 6.88 1.45
CA PHE A 195 11.64 6.46 0.18
C PHE A 195 11.09 7.66 -0.58
N SER A 196 11.61 7.83 -1.79
CA SER A 196 11.25 8.93 -2.70
C SER A 196 9.95 8.70 -3.47
N GLY A 197 9.50 7.45 -3.57
CA GLY A 197 8.25 7.07 -4.23
C GLY A 197 7.00 7.26 -3.37
N ARG A 198 5.90 6.64 -3.80
CA ARG A 198 4.58 6.78 -3.17
C ARG A 198 4.31 5.71 -2.11
N LEU A 199 3.68 6.11 -1.02
CA LEU A 199 3.31 5.22 0.07
C LEU A 199 1.81 4.92 0.06
N THR A 200 1.47 3.67 0.33
CA THR A 200 0.10 3.22 0.57
C THR A 200 0.06 2.19 1.70
N TYR A 201 -1.14 1.83 2.15
CA TYR A 201 -1.44 0.69 3.00
C TYR A 201 -2.61 -0.05 2.36
N ALA A 202 -2.61 -1.38 2.38
CA ALA A 202 -3.67 -2.19 1.77
C ALA A 202 -4.50 -2.88 2.85
N GLU A 203 -5.69 -2.37 3.13
CA GLU A 203 -6.59 -2.97 4.11
C GLU A 203 -7.64 -3.87 3.44
N ASN A 204 -8.21 -4.81 4.20
CA ASN A 204 -9.29 -5.66 3.71
C ASN A 204 -10.54 -4.83 3.39
N TRP A 205 -11.33 -5.29 2.42
CA TRP A 205 -12.52 -4.58 1.92
C TRP A 205 -13.59 -4.28 2.99
N ASP A 206 -13.60 -5.02 4.10
CA ASP A 206 -14.54 -4.86 5.23
C ASP A 206 -13.96 -4.09 6.41
N ASN A 207 -12.69 -3.70 6.36
CA ASN A 207 -11.97 -3.08 7.48
C ASN A 207 -11.26 -1.75 7.13
N TYR A 208 -11.24 -1.34 5.85
CA TYR A 208 -10.47 -0.18 5.37
C TYR A 208 -10.79 1.15 6.06
N GLU A 209 -12.00 1.33 6.58
CA GLU A 209 -12.38 2.54 7.33
C GLU A 209 -11.69 2.64 8.69
N SER A 210 -11.18 1.53 9.25
CA SER A 210 -10.61 1.49 10.60
C SER A 210 -9.14 1.93 10.66
N PHE A 211 -8.43 2.00 9.53
CA PHE A 211 -7.03 2.42 9.50
C PHE A 211 -6.92 3.95 9.72
N PRO A 212 -6.31 4.42 10.83
CA PRO A 212 -6.44 5.82 11.24
C PRO A 212 -5.45 6.77 10.56
N HIS A 213 -4.50 6.26 9.78
CA HIS A 213 -3.36 7.04 9.23
C HIS A 213 -3.44 7.29 7.73
N TRP A 214 -4.62 7.19 7.11
CA TRP A 214 -4.80 7.43 5.68
C TRP A 214 -4.29 8.80 5.22
N ASN A 215 -4.42 9.82 6.08
CA ASN A 215 -3.96 11.18 5.80
C ASN A 215 -2.42 11.32 5.67
N LYS A 216 -1.65 10.29 6.02
CA LYS A 216 -0.18 10.24 5.87
C LYS A 216 0.29 9.53 4.59
N LEU A 217 -0.64 8.90 3.86
CA LEU A 217 -0.36 8.08 2.67
C LEU A 217 -0.80 8.81 1.39
N ASP A 218 -0.26 8.38 0.24
CA ASP A 218 -0.61 8.97 -1.07
C ASP A 218 -1.88 8.38 -1.68
N ALA A 219 -2.29 7.20 -1.22
CA ALA A 219 -3.51 6.54 -1.63
C ALA A 219 -4.07 5.67 -0.51
N ILE A 220 -5.38 5.41 -0.61
CA ILE A 220 -6.07 4.39 0.15
C ILE A 220 -5.99 3.09 -0.66
N GLY A 221 -5.31 2.07 -0.13
CA GLY A 221 -5.27 0.74 -0.71
C GLY A 221 -6.32 -0.15 -0.08
N ILE A 222 -7.09 -0.85 -0.92
CA ILE A 222 -8.13 -1.79 -0.48
C ILE A 222 -7.95 -3.10 -1.24
N ASN A 223 -7.85 -4.22 -0.52
CA ASN A 223 -7.97 -5.54 -1.10
C ASN A 223 -9.46 -5.83 -1.35
N ALA A 224 -9.91 -5.44 -2.55
CA ALA A 224 -11.31 -5.25 -2.91
C ALA A 224 -12.06 -6.55 -3.24
N TYR A 225 -12.10 -7.51 -2.31
CA TYR A 225 -12.90 -8.74 -2.43
C TYR A 225 -14.39 -8.51 -2.10
N PHE A 226 -14.96 -7.39 -2.55
CA PHE A 226 -16.37 -7.06 -2.33
C PHE A 226 -17.29 -8.13 -2.94
N PRO A 227 -18.34 -8.59 -2.22
CA PRO A 227 -19.28 -9.55 -2.77
C PRO A 227 -20.01 -8.93 -3.97
N LEU A 228 -20.19 -9.73 -5.04
CA LEU A 228 -20.97 -9.31 -6.22
C LEU A 228 -22.48 -9.23 -5.92
N SER A 229 -22.93 -9.93 -4.88
CA SER A 229 -24.32 -9.99 -4.46
C SER A 229 -24.38 -10.40 -2.99
N ASP A 230 -25.38 -9.87 -2.27
CA ASP A 230 -25.70 -10.30 -0.91
C ASP A 230 -26.43 -11.65 -0.89
N SER A 231 -26.84 -12.17 -2.06
CA SER A 231 -27.48 -13.48 -2.18
C SER A 231 -26.45 -14.61 -2.08
N LEU A 232 -26.78 -15.65 -1.30
CA LEU A 232 -26.00 -16.90 -1.25
C LEU A 232 -25.97 -17.63 -2.60
N THR A 233 -26.99 -17.44 -3.44
CA THR A 233 -27.08 -17.98 -4.80
C THR A 233 -27.46 -16.86 -5.76
N PRO A 234 -26.49 -16.07 -6.25
CA PRO A 234 -26.75 -15.04 -7.24
C PRO A 234 -27.24 -15.68 -8.55
N SER A 235 -28.24 -15.08 -9.18
CA SER A 235 -28.81 -15.52 -10.47
C SER A 235 -28.53 -14.53 -11.58
#